data_AF-G9L3N6-F1
#
_entry.id   AF-G9L3N6-F1
#
_cell.length_a   1.000
_cell.length_b   1.000
_cell.length_c   1.000
_cell.angle_alpha   90.00
_cell.angle_beta   90.00
_cell.angle_gamma   90.00
#
_symmetry.space_group_name_H-M   'P 1'
#
loop_
_entity.id
_entity.type
_entity.pdbx_description
1 polymer ?
#
loop_
_entity_poly.entity_id
_entity_poly.type
_entity_poly.pdbx_seq_one_letter_code
_entity_poly.pdbx_strand_id
1 'polypeptide(L)'
;VSYKLKTPKSPELVPQNYISDSVAQSVIQHLRWIMQKDLLGQDVFLIGPPGPLRRSIAMQYLELTRREVEYIALSRDTTETDLKQRREIRGGTAFYID
;
A
#
# COMPACT_ATOMS: atom_id res chain seq x y z
N VAL A 1 -9.62 18.46 2.03
CA VAL A 1 -9.71 17.11 2.63
C VAL A 1 -8.64 17.08 3.70
N SER A 2 -9.01 16.82 4.96
CA SER A 2 -8.06 16.71 6.07
C SER A 2 -7.90 15.25 6.43
N TYR A 3 -6.69 14.82 6.76
CA TYR A 3 -6.37 13.44 7.10
C TYR A 3 -5.58 13.39 8.40
N LYS A 4 -6.07 12.63 9.39
CA LYS A 4 -5.39 12.49 10.67
C LYS A 4 -4.35 11.39 10.57
N LEU A 5 -3.08 11.77 10.72
CA LEU A 5 -1.97 10.81 10.72
C LEU A 5 -2.07 9.87 11.93
N LYS A 6 -1.76 8.60 11.69
CA LYS A 6 -1.60 7.59 12.72
C LYS A 6 -0.11 7.30 12.90
N THR A 7 0.28 6.93 14.10
CA THR A 7 1.65 6.46 14.36
C THR A 7 1.76 5.00 13.89
N PRO A 8 2.69 4.66 12.99
CA PRO A 8 2.94 3.27 12.62
C PRO A 8 3.49 2.49 13.82
N LYS A 9 3.13 1.21 13.92
CA LYS A 9 3.69 0.24 14.87
C LYS A 9 5.11 -0.18 14.47
N SER A 10 5.34 -0.34 13.16
CA SER A 10 6.59 -0.71 12.51
C SER A 10 6.97 0.36 11.49
N PRO A 11 7.67 1.43 11.91
CA PRO A 11 8.06 2.53 11.02
C PRO A 11 8.88 2.10 9.80
N GLU A 12 9.61 0.99 9.88
CA GLU A 12 10.38 0.37 8.81
C GLU A 12 9.53 -0.16 7.65
N LEU A 13 8.23 -0.41 7.89
CA LEU A 13 7.27 -0.82 6.86
C LEU A 13 6.60 0.36 6.16
N VAL A 14 6.87 1.60 6.59
CA VAL A 14 6.39 2.80 5.88
C VAL A 14 7.31 3.04 4.69
N PRO A 15 6.78 3.16 3.46
CA PRO A 15 7.60 3.51 2.30
C PRO A 15 8.34 4.83 2.48
N GLN A 16 9.56 4.91 1.95
CA GLN A 16 10.39 6.11 1.98
C GLN A 16 10.91 6.43 0.58
N ASN A 17 11.19 7.72 0.32
CA ASN A 17 11.78 8.21 -0.92
C ASN A 17 10.87 8.09 -2.15
N TYR A 18 9.55 8.13 -1.96
CA TYR A 18 8.57 8.17 -3.05
C TYR A 18 8.04 9.57 -3.33
N ILE A 19 8.09 10.47 -2.35
CA ILE A 19 7.74 11.88 -2.51
C ILE A 19 8.89 12.64 -3.18
N SER A 20 8.59 13.36 -4.25
CA SER A 20 9.51 14.29 -4.93
C SER A 20 9.10 15.75 -4.68
N ASP A 21 10.06 16.67 -4.74
CA ASP A 21 9.79 18.12 -4.58
C ASP A 21 8.86 18.69 -5.65
N SER A 22 8.87 18.09 -6.85
CA SER A 22 7.93 18.39 -7.93
C SER A 22 7.05 17.18 -8.22
N VAL A 23 5.76 17.29 -7.87
CA VAL A 23 4.75 16.27 -8.17
C VAL A 23 3.83 16.77 -9.27
N ALA A 24 3.63 15.96 -10.32
CA ALA A 24 2.71 16.29 -11.40
C ALA A 24 1.27 16.48 -10.87
N GLN A 25 0.52 17.45 -11.43
CA GLN A 25 -0.85 17.73 -10.99
C GLN A 25 -1.79 16.52 -11.08
N SER A 26 -1.61 15.67 -12.09
CA SER A 26 -2.37 14.41 -12.23
C SER A 26 -2.14 13.46 -11.05
N VAL A 27 -0.91 13.34 -10.57
CA VAL A 27 -0.58 12.52 -9.39
C VAL A 27 -1.24 13.08 -8.14
N ILE A 28 -1.22 14.41 -7.95
CA ILE A 28 -1.90 15.07 -6.83
C ILE A 28 -3.40 14.77 -6.85
N GLN A 29 -4.03 14.77 -8.03
CA GLN A 29 -5.44 14.44 -8.18
C GLN A 29 -5.73 12.98 -7.77
N HIS A 30 -4.87 12.03 -8.15
CA HIS A 30 -4.97 10.64 -7.72
C HIS A 30 -4.80 10.49 -6.21
N LEU A 31 -3.78 11.11 -5.61
CA LEU A 31 -3.54 11.08 -4.16
C LEU A 31 -4.73 11.63 -3.38
N ARG A 32 -5.33 12.74 -3.85
CA ARG A 32 -6.54 13.31 -3.25
C ARG A 32 -7.73 12.36 -3.33
N TRP A 33 -7.92 11.69 -4.47
CA TRP A 33 -9.01 10.73 -4.64
C TRP A 33 -8.82 9.49 -3.74
N ILE A 34 -7.61 8.95 -3.66
CA ILE A 34 -7.27 7.86 -2.73
C ILE A 34 -7.58 8.27 -1.29
N MET A 35 -7.16 9.47 -0.89
CA MET A 35 -7.45 10.01 0.45
C MET A 35 -8.95 10.09 0.74
N GLN A 36 -9.76 10.52 -0.24
CA GLN A 36 -11.21 10.56 -0.08
C GLN A 36 -11.81 9.17 0.08
N LYS A 37 -11.29 8.17 -0.65
CA LYS A 37 -11.73 6.76 -0.54
C LYS A 37 -11.34 6.12 0.78
N ASP A 38 -10.10 6.33 1.24
CA ASP A 38 -9.65 5.84 2.54
C ASP A 38 -10.46 6.43 3.69
N LEU A 39 -10.78 7.72 3.64
CA LEU A 39 -11.65 8.36 4.65
C LEU A 39 -13.08 7.79 4.68
N LEU A 40 -13.54 7.20 3.58
CA LEU A 40 -14.83 6.50 3.49
C LEU A 40 -14.72 5.01 3.87
N GLY A 41 -13.51 4.50 4.13
CA GLY A 41 -13.26 3.08 4.37
C GLY A 41 -13.52 2.21 3.13
N GLN A 42 -13.33 2.75 1.93
CA GLN A 42 -13.54 2.04 0.67
C GLN A 42 -12.22 1.54 0.08
N ASP A 43 -12.24 0.33 -0.46
CA ASP A 43 -11.12 -0.23 -1.21
C ASP A 43 -10.85 0.56 -2.49
N VAL A 44 -9.58 0.59 -2.89
CA VAL A 44 -9.11 1.32 -4.06
C VAL A 44 -8.37 0.37 -5.01
N PHE A 45 -8.74 0.43 -6.28
CA PHE A 45 -8.01 -0.26 -7.35
C PHE A 45 -7.47 0.75 -8.37
N LEU A 46 -6.16 0.74 -8.60
CA LEU A 46 -5.49 1.63 -9.55
C LEU A 46 -5.24 0.91 -10.88
N ILE A 47 -5.93 1.32 -11.94
CA ILE A 47 -5.84 0.73 -13.28
C ILE A 47 -5.09 1.67 -14.23
N GLY A 48 -4.32 1.11 -15.16
CA GLY A 48 -3.69 1.88 -16.23
C GLY A 48 -2.74 1.02 -17.08
N PRO A 49 -2.10 1.61 -18.11
CA PRO A 49 -1.09 0.94 -18.94
C PRO A 49 0.07 0.40 -18.10
N PRO A 50 0.76 -0.68 -18.50
CA PRO A 50 1.88 -1.25 -17.73
C PRO A 50 2.95 -0.19 -17.38
N GLY A 51 3.54 -0.30 -16.19
CA GLY A 51 4.55 0.65 -15.71
C GLY A 51 4.52 0.89 -14.19
N PRO A 52 5.47 1.67 -13.65
CA PRO A 52 5.64 1.83 -12.21
C PRO A 52 4.61 2.78 -11.56
N LEU A 53 4.01 3.67 -12.35
CA LEU A 53 3.23 4.82 -11.84
C LEU A 53 2.17 4.46 -10.81
N ARG A 54 1.38 3.39 -11.03
CA ARG A 54 0.30 3.00 -10.09
C ARG A 54 0.87 2.59 -8.73
N ARG A 55 1.94 1.80 -8.73
CA ARG A 55 2.66 1.43 -7.51
C ARG A 55 3.28 2.67 -6.86
N SER A 56 3.92 3.54 -7.63
CA SER A 56 4.52 4.77 -7.11
C SER A 56 3.47 5.66 -6.44
N ILE A 57 2.28 5.83 -7.02
CA ILE A 57 1.17 6.60 -6.42
C ILE A 57 0.73 5.97 -5.09
N ALA A 58 0.57 4.64 -5.04
CA ALA A 58 0.21 3.95 -3.80
C ALA A 58 1.27 4.15 -2.72
N MET A 59 2.55 3.98 -3.06
CA MET A 59 3.66 4.18 -2.12
C MET A 59 3.79 5.63 -1.65
N GLN A 60 3.62 6.61 -2.54
CA GLN A 60 3.56 8.04 -2.18
C GLN A 60 2.45 8.33 -1.19
N TYR A 61 1.26 7.77 -1.41
CA TYR A 61 0.14 7.95 -0.51
C TYR A 61 0.43 7.38 0.89
N LEU A 62 1.02 6.19 0.96
CA LEU A 62 1.36 5.54 2.22
C LEU A 62 2.49 6.26 2.97
N GLU A 63 3.50 6.78 2.25
CA GLU A 63 4.54 7.64 2.82
C GLU A 63 3.94 8.93 3.41
N LEU A 64 3.09 9.63 2.66
CA LEU A 64 2.41 10.86 3.10
C LEU A 64 1.53 10.64 4.33
N THR A 65 0.87 9.48 4.42
CA THR A 65 -0.06 9.14 5.50
C THR A 65 0.59 8.36 6.65
N ARG A 66 1.90 8.08 6.56
CA ARG A 66 2.68 7.25 7.49
C ARG A 66 2.04 5.89 7.75
N ARG A 67 1.58 5.25 6.67
CA ARG A 67 0.95 3.93 6.70
C ARG A 67 1.95 2.86 6.30
N GLU A 68 1.93 1.78 7.05
CA GLU A 68 2.70 0.58 6.76
C GLU A 68 2.16 -0.08 5.49
N VAL A 69 3.06 -0.64 4.68
CA VAL A 69 2.70 -1.38 3.48
C VAL A 69 3.12 -2.83 3.61
N GLU A 70 2.27 -3.71 3.10
CA GLU A 70 2.63 -5.09 2.83
C GLU A 70 2.43 -5.35 1.34
N TYR A 71 3.45 -5.94 0.70
CA TYR A 71 3.38 -6.28 -0.71
C TYR A 71 2.94 -7.74 -0.89
N ILE A 72 1.87 -7.92 -1.66
CA ILE A 72 1.38 -9.23 -2.09
C ILE A 72 1.38 -9.23 -3.63
N ALA A 73 2.18 -10.13 -4.22
CA ALA A 73 2.18 -10.36 -5.65
C ALA A 73 1.12 -11.41 -6.00
N LEU A 74 0.23 -11.07 -6.92
CA LEU A 74 -0.74 -12.02 -7.48
C LEU A 74 -0.25 -12.46 -8.86
N SER A 75 -0.20 -13.77 -9.07
CA SER A 75 0.01 -14.40 -10.36
C SER A 75 -1.21 -15.24 -10.74
N ARG A 76 -1.20 -15.82 -11.95
CA ARG A 76 -2.23 -16.78 -12.36
C ARG A 76 -2.27 -18.01 -11.44
N ASP A 77 -1.14 -18.34 -10.82
CA ASP A 77 -1.00 -19.52 -9.98
C ASP A 77 -1.25 -19.22 -8.49
N THR A 78 -1.54 -17.96 -8.12
CA THR A 78 -1.90 -17.61 -6.73
C THR A 78 -3.27 -18.19 -6.39
N THR A 79 -3.31 -19.09 -5.40
CA THR A 79 -4.53 -19.73 -4.92
C THR A 79 -5.15 -18.97 -3.75
N GLU A 80 -6.42 -19.25 -3.45
CA GLU A 80 -7.09 -18.72 -2.26
C GLU A 80 -6.36 -19.13 -0.97
N THR A 81 -5.80 -20.34 -0.93
CA THR A 81 -5.01 -20.82 0.20
C THR A 81 -3.76 -19.95 0.40
N ASP A 82 -3.10 -19.51 -0.67
CA ASP A 82 -1.94 -18.61 -0.57
C ASP A 82 -2.32 -17.23 0.00
N LEU A 83 -3.57 -16.80 -0.19
CA LEU A 83 -4.08 -15.53 0.34
C LEU A 83 -4.62 -15.63 1.77
N LYS A 84 -5.22 -16.77 2.13
CA LYS A 84 -5.83 -17.00 3.45
C LYS A 84 -4.88 -17.58 4.48
N GLN A 85 -3.92 -18.40 4.06
CA GLN A 85 -3.01 -19.09 4.97
C GLN A 85 -1.60 -18.56 4.79
N ARG A 86 -1.24 -17.54 5.56
CA ARG A 86 0.14 -17.05 5.53
C ARG A 86 1.00 -17.84 6.51
N ARG A 87 1.84 -18.72 5.95
CA ARG A 87 2.93 -19.37 6.70
C ARG A 87 4.07 -18.38 6.89
N GLU A 88 4.27 -17.92 8.12
CA GLU A 88 5.46 -17.14 8.49
C GLU A 88 6.42 -18.06 9.26
N ILE A 89 7.66 -18.23 8.78
CA ILE A 89 8.68 -18.97 9.54
C ILE A 89 9.36 -17.98 10.48
N ARG A 90 9.12 -18.11 11.78
CA ARG A 90 9.84 -17.37 12.82
C ARG A 90 10.69 -18.35 13.61
N GLY A 91 12.01 -18.12 13.65
CA GLY A 91 12.94 -18.95 14.42
C GLY A 91 12.92 -20.44 14.05
N GLY A 92 12.74 -20.78 12.77
CA GLY A 92 12.72 -22.16 12.29
C GLY A 92 11.41 -22.93 12.52
N THR A 93 10.38 -22.27 13.06
CA THR A 93 9.04 -22.85 13.23
C THR A 93 8.05 -22.12 12.32
N ALA A 94 7.22 -22.87 11.60
CA ALA A 94 6.17 -22.30 10.76
C ALA A 94 4.97 -21.92 11.63
N PHE A 95 4.62 -20.63 11.64
CA PHE A 95 3.41 -20.11 12.25
C PHE A 95 2.37 -19.87 11.17
N TYR A 96 1.14 -20.28 11.46
CA TYR A 96 -0.02 -19.93 10.66
C TYR A 96 -0.65 -18.70 11.29
N ILE A 97 -0.74 -17.63 10.51
CA ILE A 97 -1.51 -16.44 10.89
C ILE A 97 -2.86 -16.58 10.17
N ASP A 98 -3.94 -16.60 10.94
CA ASP A 98 -5.34 -16.55 10.48
C ASP A 98 -5.81 -15.09 10.42
#